data_AF-A0A3D4Q790-F1
#
_entry.id   AF-A0A3D4Q790-F1
#
_cell.length_a   1.000
_cell.length_b   1.000
_cell.length_c   1.000
_cell.angle_alpha   90.00
_cell.angle_beta   90.00
_cell.angle_gamma   90.00
#
_symmetry.space_group_name_H-M   'P 1'
#
loop_
_entity.id
_entity.type
_entity.pdbx_description
1 polymer ?
#
loop_
_entity_poly.entity_id
_entity_poly.type
_entity_poly.pdbx_seq_one_letter_code
_entity_poly.pdbx_strand_id
1 'polypeptide(L)'
;METVQDTEDGMMLVKLSRIQPDHDQPRKNFDEEKLQELADSIRTYGVISPIVVKKRGAFYEIVAGERRWRAARIAGLKEIPVVVKEVDEKTSRELAIIENIQRDDLNAVEEARAYQSLIEEYGLTQEEVAARVAKNRSTITNSLRLLKLDPEILQLLQEEKITQGHARALLSVEDPELRKKIAEKCTNENLSVREIETLVKLDRLSKEKKERKSSPEAQELRRLKVIYRDLEKKMKTKLGTKVSIVPKNTERGTLEIEYYSQDDLDRIFMILNSSHQN
;
A
#
# COMPACT_ATOMS: atom_id res chain seq x y z
N MET A 1 -40.94 -27.08 -17.77
CA MET A 1 -39.55 -27.54 -17.99
C MET A 1 -39.44 -27.93 -19.45
N GLU A 2 -38.88 -27.05 -20.29
CA GLU A 2 -38.59 -27.38 -21.70
C GLU A 2 -37.12 -27.79 -21.80
N THR A 3 -36.92 -28.95 -22.39
CA THR A 3 -35.66 -29.67 -22.60
C THR A 3 -34.67 -28.85 -23.42
N VAL A 4 -33.49 -28.59 -22.84
CA VAL A 4 -32.32 -28.08 -23.54
C VAL A 4 -31.62 -29.29 -24.15
N GLN A 5 -31.59 -29.39 -25.48
CA GLN A 5 -30.79 -30.39 -26.18
C GLN A 5 -29.36 -29.84 -26.31
N ASP A 6 -28.45 -30.36 -25.48
CA ASP A 6 -27.01 -30.17 -25.64
C ASP A 6 -26.53 -30.97 -26.86
N THR A 7 -26.04 -30.27 -27.87
CA THR A 7 -25.24 -30.86 -28.97
C THR A 7 -23.77 -30.48 -28.74
N GLU A 8 -22.87 -31.45 -28.95
CA GLU A 8 -21.45 -31.54 -28.53
C GLU A 8 -20.46 -30.41 -28.95
N ASP A 9 -20.91 -29.18 -29.23
CA ASP A 9 -20.04 -28.07 -29.68
C ASP A 9 -20.28 -26.75 -28.92
N GLY A 10 -20.93 -26.80 -27.74
CA GLY A 10 -21.29 -25.61 -26.95
C GLY A 10 -22.29 -24.68 -27.67
N MET A 11 -22.93 -25.19 -28.72
CA MET A 11 -23.98 -24.53 -29.50
C MET A 11 -25.35 -24.89 -28.94
N MET A 12 -26.21 -23.90 -28.78
CA MET A 12 -27.60 -24.09 -28.37
C MET A 12 -28.56 -23.28 -29.23
N LEU A 13 -29.77 -23.78 -29.43
CA LEU A 13 -30.83 -23.07 -30.15
C LEU A 13 -31.56 -22.11 -29.19
N VAL A 14 -31.64 -20.84 -29.56
CA VAL A 14 -32.31 -19.81 -28.75
C VAL A 14 -33.36 -19.08 -29.56
N LYS A 15 -34.53 -18.88 -28.95
CA LYS A 15 -35.63 -18.07 -29.49
C LYS A 15 -35.15 -16.64 -29.77
N LEU A 16 -35.38 -16.12 -30.97
CA LEU A 16 -34.95 -14.75 -31.33
C LEU A 16 -35.52 -13.69 -30.36
N SER A 17 -36.69 -13.93 -29.79
CA SER A 17 -37.34 -13.05 -28.81
C SER A 17 -36.57 -12.93 -27.49
N ARG A 18 -35.67 -13.88 -27.19
CA ARG A 18 -34.80 -13.84 -26.01
C ARG A 18 -33.44 -13.21 -26.29
N ILE A 19 -33.15 -12.81 -27.53
CA ILE A 19 -31.86 -12.26 -27.94
C ILE A 19 -32.00 -10.76 -28.19
N GLN A 20 -31.14 -9.97 -27.56
CA GLN A 20 -31.12 -8.52 -27.63
C GLN A 20 -29.79 -8.03 -28.22
N PRO A 21 -29.81 -6.98 -29.05
CA PRO A 21 -28.59 -6.34 -29.53
C PRO A 21 -27.87 -5.63 -28.38
N ASP A 22 -26.55 -5.58 -28.46
CA ASP A 22 -25.72 -4.78 -27.57
C ASP A 22 -25.87 -3.28 -27.90
N HIS A 23 -26.15 -2.48 -26.88
CA HIS A 23 -26.43 -1.05 -27.01
C HIS A 23 -25.20 -0.23 -27.40
N ASP A 24 -23.99 -0.74 -27.14
CA ASP A 24 -22.72 -0.03 -27.35
C ASP A 24 -22.00 -0.41 -28.66
N GLN A 25 -22.71 -1.07 -29.59
CA GLN A 25 -22.11 -1.47 -30.87
C GLN A 25 -21.77 -0.26 -31.76
N PRO A 26 -20.51 -0.13 -32.23
CA PRO A 26 -20.06 1.04 -32.99
C PRO A 26 -20.62 1.09 -34.41
N ARG A 27 -21.12 -0.02 -34.96
CA ARG A 27 -21.63 -0.09 -36.34
C ARG A 27 -23.14 0.09 -36.38
N LYS A 28 -23.60 1.32 -36.59
CA LYS A 28 -25.03 1.67 -36.66
C LYS A 28 -25.63 1.66 -38.08
N ASN A 29 -24.79 1.83 -39.11
CA ASN A 29 -25.23 1.79 -40.51
C ASN A 29 -25.06 0.39 -41.09
N PHE A 30 -26.18 -0.25 -41.42
CA PHE A 30 -26.22 -1.50 -42.15
C PHE A 30 -26.79 -1.23 -43.54
N ASP A 31 -26.12 -1.80 -44.54
CA ASP A 31 -26.57 -1.79 -45.94
C ASP A 31 -27.77 -2.74 -46.07
N GLU A 32 -28.95 -2.19 -46.35
CA GLU A 32 -30.23 -2.93 -46.35
C GLU A 32 -30.28 -3.98 -47.47
N GLU A 33 -29.71 -3.70 -48.64
CA GLU A 33 -29.68 -4.65 -49.77
C GLU A 33 -28.87 -5.90 -49.39
N LYS A 34 -27.68 -5.72 -48.82
CA LYS A 34 -26.82 -6.84 -48.36
C LYS A 34 -27.40 -7.60 -47.17
N LEU A 35 -28.29 -6.98 -46.40
CA LEU A 35 -28.99 -7.64 -45.31
C LEU A 35 -30.11 -8.54 -45.84
N GLN A 36 -30.79 -8.10 -46.90
CA GLN A 36 -31.83 -8.87 -47.58
C GLN A 36 -31.25 -10.10 -48.29
N GLU A 37 -30.13 -9.96 -49.00
CA GLU A 37 -29.41 -11.09 -49.61
C GLU A 37 -29.05 -12.17 -48.57
N LEU A 38 -28.55 -11.74 -47.40
CA LEU A 38 -28.23 -12.64 -46.30
C LEU A 38 -29.49 -13.30 -45.70
N ALA A 39 -30.61 -12.57 -45.63
CA ALA A 39 -31.87 -13.11 -45.14
C ALA A 39 -32.43 -14.19 -46.09
N ASP A 40 -32.31 -13.99 -47.41
CA ASP A 40 -32.75 -14.97 -48.42
C ASP A 40 -31.88 -16.24 -48.38
N SER A 41 -30.57 -16.08 -48.18
CA SER A 41 -29.65 -17.20 -47.92
C SER A 41 -30.03 -17.97 -46.65
N ILE A 42 -30.27 -17.26 -45.53
CA ILE A 42 -30.66 -17.85 -44.25
C ILE A 42 -32.04 -18.54 -44.33
N ARG A 43 -32.97 -18.03 -45.15
CA ARG A 43 -34.27 -18.68 -45.37
C ARG A 43 -34.13 -20.04 -46.04
N THR A 44 -33.14 -20.20 -46.92
CA THR A 44 -32.91 -21.43 -47.69
C THR A 44 -32.08 -22.45 -46.93
N TYR A 45 -31.01 -22.02 -46.26
CA TYR A 45 -30.01 -22.91 -45.66
C TYR A 45 -29.97 -22.86 -44.13
N GLY A 46 -30.74 -21.97 -43.51
CA GLY A 46 -30.62 -21.69 -42.08
C GLY A 46 -29.36 -20.88 -41.74
N VAL A 47 -29.14 -20.66 -40.45
CA VAL A 47 -27.94 -19.98 -39.96
C VAL A 47 -26.84 -21.02 -39.77
N ILE A 48 -25.91 -21.08 -40.74
CA ILE A 48 -24.83 -22.08 -40.75
C ILE A 48 -23.79 -21.80 -39.65
N SER A 49 -23.39 -20.53 -39.49
CA SER A 49 -22.43 -20.14 -38.45
C SER A 49 -23.17 -19.56 -37.25
N PRO A 50 -22.99 -20.10 -36.03
CA PRO A 50 -23.69 -19.63 -34.84
C PRO A 50 -23.30 -18.20 -34.49
N ILE A 51 -24.22 -17.46 -33.86
CA ILE A 51 -23.91 -16.14 -33.31
C ILE A 51 -23.35 -16.27 -31.89
N VAL A 52 -22.53 -15.31 -31.46
CA VAL A 52 -21.96 -15.33 -30.10
C VAL A 52 -22.80 -14.42 -29.21
N VAL A 53 -23.29 -14.98 -28.11
CA VAL A 53 -24.14 -14.26 -27.16
C VAL A 53 -23.63 -14.39 -25.72
N LYS A 54 -23.94 -13.40 -24.89
CA LYS A 54 -23.71 -13.40 -23.44
C LYS A 54 -25.04 -13.61 -22.73
N LYS A 55 -25.08 -14.49 -21.73
CA LYS A 55 -26.31 -14.72 -20.94
C LYS A 55 -26.53 -13.57 -19.95
N ARG A 56 -27.76 -13.02 -19.91
CA ARG A 56 -28.20 -11.93 -19.01
C ARG A 56 -29.53 -12.32 -18.36
N GLY A 57 -29.45 -13.06 -17.25
CA GLY A 57 -30.64 -13.58 -16.58
C GLY A 57 -31.45 -14.52 -17.50
N ALA A 58 -32.64 -14.08 -17.90
CA ALA A 58 -33.54 -14.80 -18.81
C ALA A 58 -33.32 -14.48 -20.32
N PHE A 59 -32.48 -13.50 -20.64
CA PHE A 59 -32.20 -13.02 -21.99
C PHE A 59 -30.74 -13.25 -22.39
N TYR A 60 -30.43 -13.03 -23.67
CA TYR A 60 -29.11 -13.15 -24.26
C TYR A 60 -28.75 -11.86 -24.99
N GLU A 61 -27.54 -11.36 -24.78
CA GLU A 61 -27.01 -10.14 -25.38
C GLU A 61 -26.03 -10.51 -26.50
N ILE A 62 -26.16 -9.92 -27.69
CA ILE A 62 -25.31 -10.25 -28.84
C ILE A 62 -23.91 -9.65 -28.65
N VAL A 63 -22.89 -10.51 -28.61
CA VAL A 63 -21.48 -10.09 -28.59
C VAL A 63 -20.92 -10.01 -30.01
N ALA A 64 -21.31 -10.95 -30.88
CA ALA A 64 -20.90 -10.96 -32.28
C ALA A 64 -21.93 -11.64 -33.19
N GLY A 65 -22.08 -11.11 -34.41
CA GLY A 65 -22.98 -11.68 -35.42
C GLY A 65 -24.33 -10.96 -35.56
N GLU A 66 -24.41 -9.68 -35.18
CA GLU A 66 -25.66 -8.90 -35.24
C GLU A 66 -26.32 -8.91 -36.63
N ARG A 67 -25.54 -8.84 -37.72
CA ARG A 67 -26.06 -8.95 -39.10
C ARG A 67 -26.81 -10.26 -39.35
N ARG A 68 -26.32 -11.37 -38.80
CA ARG A 68 -26.96 -12.69 -38.91
C ARG A 68 -28.23 -12.76 -38.09
N TRP A 69 -28.24 -12.18 -36.89
CA TRP A 69 -29.47 -12.06 -36.08
C TRP A 69 -30.54 -11.21 -36.77
N ARG A 70 -30.16 -10.05 -37.33
CA ARG A 70 -31.08 -9.18 -38.09
C ARG A 70 -31.61 -9.89 -39.35
N ALA A 71 -30.75 -10.53 -40.11
CA ALA A 71 -31.14 -11.30 -41.29
C ALA A 71 -32.02 -12.52 -40.95
N ALA A 72 -31.75 -13.21 -39.84
CA ALA A 72 -32.60 -14.30 -39.34
C ALA A 72 -34.00 -13.80 -38.92
N ARG A 73 -34.09 -12.59 -38.37
CA ARG A 73 -35.37 -11.93 -38.06
C ARG A 73 -36.16 -11.60 -39.33
N ILE A 74 -35.49 -11.12 -40.37
CA ILE A 74 -36.10 -10.86 -41.69
C ILE A 74 -36.49 -12.17 -42.39
N ALA A 75 -35.70 -13.23 -42.23
CA ALA A 75 -35.99 -14.56 -42.76
C ALA A 75 -37.19 -15.24 -42.07
N GLY A 76 -37.64 -14.74 -40.91
CA GLY A 76 -38.79 -15.27 -40.18
C GLY A 76 -38.48 -16.50 -39.32
N LEU A 77 -37.20 -16.73 -38.97
CA LEU A 77 -36.81 -17.84 -38.11
C LEU A 77 -37.30 -17.61 -36.67
N LYS A 78 -37.72 -18.69 -35.99
CA LYS A 78 -38.15 -18.66 -34.58
C LYS A 78 -36.97 -18.82 -33.60
N GLU A 79 -35.98 -19.61 -34.00
CA GLU A 79 -34.80 -19.94 -33.20
C GLU A 79 -33.55 -19.90 -34.09
N ILE A 80 -32.40 -19.55 -33.49
CA ILE A 80 -31.10 -19.54 -34.16
C ILE A 80 -30.04 -20.22 -33.30
N PRO A 81 -29.02 -20.85 -33.90
CA PRO A 81 -27.91 -21.41 -33.19
C PRO A 81 -27.03 -20.29 -32.61
N VAL A 82 -26.77 -20.38 -31.31
CA VAL A 82 -25.93 -19.45 -30.56
C VAL A 82 -24.87 -20.21 -29.79
N VAL A 83 -23.69 -19.60 -29.66
CA VAL A 83 -22.68 -20.01 -28.69
C VAL A 83 -22.77 -19.05 -27.52
N VAL A 84 -23.08 -19.57 -26.34
CA VAL A 84 -23.08 -18.76 -25.11
C VAL A 84 -21.64 -18.65 -24.65
N LYS A 85 -21.06 -17.47 -24.82
CA LYS A 85 -19.77 -17.15 -24.23
C LYS A 85 -20.03 -16.58 -22.85
N GLU A 86 -19.91 -17.42 -21.83
CA GLU A 86 -19.79 -16.94 -20.45
C GLU A 86 -18.44 -16.22 -20.33
N VAL A 87 -18.43 -14.94 -20.70
CA VAL A 87 -17.43 -14.05 -20.10
C VAL A 87 -17.89 -13.93 -18.66
N ASP A 88 -17.24 -14.70 -17.79
CA ASP A 88 -17.45 -14.65 -16.33
C ASP A 88 -17.58 -13.18 -15.94
N GLU A 89 -18.71 -12.80 -15.31
CA GLU A 89 -18.95 -11.41 -14.89
C GLU A 89 -17.81 -10.90 -14.01
N LYS A 90 -17.12 -11.82 -13.34
CA LYS A 90 -15.88 -11.55 -12.63
C LYS A 90 -14.80 -11.07 -13.60
N THR A 91 -14.45 -11.84 -14.62
CA THR A 91 -13.45 -11.45 -15.64
C THR A 91 -13.82 -10.15 -16.36
N SER A 92 -15.11 -9.94 -16.66
CA SER A 92 -15.58 -8.69 -17.27
C SER A 92 -15.36 -7.48 -16.36
N ARG A 93 -15.57 -7.61 -15.05
CA ARG A 93 -15.31 -6.54 -14.08
C ARG A 93 -13.82 -6.35 -13.82
N GLU A 94 -13.03 -7.43 -13.77
CA GLU A 94 -11.56 -7.37 -13.69
C GLU A 94 -11.00 -6.51 -14.83
N LEU A 95 -11.42 -6.79 -16.06
CA LEU A 95 -10.99 -6.04 -17.25
C LEU A 95 -11.40 -4.57 -17.18
N ALA A 96 -12.61 -4.26 -16.70
CA ALA A 96 -13.07 -2.89 -16.53
C ALA A 96 -12.23 -2.12 -15.50
N ILE A 97 -11.82 -2.77 -14.39
CA ILE A 97 -10.93 -2.16 -13.40
C ILE A 97 -9.55 -1.89 -14.01
N ILE A 98 -8.99 -2.84 -14.77
CA ILE A 98 -7.68 -2.69 -15.42
C ILE A 98 -7.71 -1.56 -16.46
N GLU A 99 -8.75 -1.50 -17.29
CA GLU A 99 -8.91 -0.41 -18.26
C GLU A 99 -9.02 0.94 -17.55
N ASN A 100 -9.78 1.01 -16.46
CA ASN A 100 -9.89 2.24 -15.68
C ASN A 100 -8.53 2.66 -15.11
N ILE A 101 -7.75 1.72 -14.56
CA ILE A 101 -6.38 1.97 -14.05
C ILE A 101 -5.45 2.56 -15.11
N GLN A 102 -5.60 2.15 -16.38
CA GLN A 102 -4.76 2.61 -17.48
C GLN A 102 -5.13 4.02 -17.98
N ARG A 103 -6.16 4.67 -17.41
CA ARG A 103 -6.50 6.05 -17.72
C ARG A 103 -5.56 7.03 -16.99
N ASP A 104 -5.19 8.10 -17.69
CA ASP A 104 -4.20 9.06 -17.21
C ASP A 104 -4.71 10.00 -16.09
N ASP A 105 -5.99 9.94 -15.72
CA ASP A 105 -6.66 10.86 -14.79
C ASP A 105 -6.81 10.34 -13.35
N LEU A 106 -6.39 9.10 -13.08
CA LEU A 106 -6.54 8.50 -11.75
C LEU A 106 -5.63 9.13 -10.69
N ASN A 107 -6.21 9.40 -9.53
CA ASN A 107 -5.42 9.79 -8.36
C ASN A 107 -4.62 8.60 -7.80
N ALA A 108 -3.46 8.88 -7.21
CA ALA A 108 -2.61 7.90 -6.51
C ALA A 108 -3.36 7.01 -5.50
N VAL A 109 -4.35 7.55 -4.78
CA VAL A 109 -5.16 6.80 -3.81
C VAL A 109 -6.17 5.89 -4.51
N GLU A 110 -6.77 6.35 -5.60
CA GLU A 110 -7.73 5.56 -6.39
C GLU A 110 -7.02 4.41 -7.10
N GLU A 111 -5.85 4.67 -7.67
CA GLU A 111 -4.97 3.67 -8.27
C GLU A 111 -4.61 2.57 -7.24
N ALA A 112 -4.22 2.98 -6.03
CA ALA A 112 -3.92 2.04 -4.94
C ALA A 112 -5.13 1.19 -4.53
N ARG A 113 -6.33 1.78 -4.44
CA ARG A 113 -7.57 1.05 -4.14
C ARG A 113 -7.95 0.07 -5.25
N ALA A 114 -7.76 0.46 -6.51
CA ALA A 114 -8.00 -0.40 -7.65
C ALA A 114 -7.04 -1.61 -7.64
N TYR A 115 -5.76 -1.41 -7.33
CA TYR A 115 -4.82 -2.51 -7.11
C TYR A 115 -5.23 -3.42 -5.95
N GLN A 116 -5.71 -2.85 -4.84
CA GLN A 116 -6.18 -3.65 -3.69
C GLN A 116 -7.39 -4.51 -4.07
N SER A 117 -8.38 -3.94 -4.78
CA SER A 117 -9.56 -4.68 -5.27
C SER A 117 -9.17 -5.85 -6.17
N LEU A 118 -8.23 -5.64 -7.11
CA LEU A 118 -7.69 -6.71 -7.97
C LEU A 118 -7.06 -7.86 -7.16
N ILE A 119 -6.41 -7.57 -6.04
CA ILE A 119 -5.77 -8.58 -5.18
C ILE A 119 -6.81 -9.31 -4.32
N GLU A 120 -7.69 -8.56 -3.65
CA GLU A 120 -8.62 -9.11 -2.66
C GLU A 120 -9.84 -9.79 -3.29
N GLU A 121 -10.44 -9.20 -4.33
CA GLU A 121 -11.67 -9.72 -4.94
C GLU A 121 -11.38 -10.76 -6.03
N TYR A 122 -10.26 -10.61 -6.73
CA TYR A 122 -9.88 -11.47 -7.86
C TYR A 122 -8.75 -12.44 -7.53
N GLY A 123 -8.16 -12.34 -6.32
CA GLY A 123 -7.14 -13.26 -5.84
C GLY A 123 -5.80 -13.13 -6.58
N LEU A 124 -5.58 -12.00 -7.27
CA LEU A 124 -4.36 -11.78 -8.04
C LEU A 124 -3.18 -11.49 -7.10
N THR A 125 -2.01 -11.98 -7.48
CA THR A 125 -0.76 -11.59 -6.82
C THR A 125 -0.33 -10.18 -7.28
N GLN A 126 0.49 -9.51 -6.47
CA GLN A 126 1.06 -8.20 -6.86
C GLN A 126 1.85 -8.26 -8.18
N GLU A 127 2.41 -9.42 -8.50
CA GLU A 127 3.20 -9.65 -9.72
C GLU A 127 2.29 -9.76 -10.95
N GLU A 128 1.18 -10.47 -10.82
CA GLU A 128 0.16 -10.56 -11.87
C GLU A 128 -0.55 -9.23 -12.12
N VAL A 129 -0.85 -8.45 -11.07
CA VAL A 129 -1.40 -7.09 -11.22
C VAL A 129 -0.40 -6.20 -11.97
N ALA A 130 0.88 -6.23 -11.57
CA ALA A 130 1.95 -5.47 -12.22
C ALA A 130 2.07 -5.80 -13.72
N ALA A 131 2.02 -7.09 -14.07
CA ALA A 131 2.05 -7.54 -15.46
C ALA A 131 0.83 -7.04 -16.26
N ARG A 132 -0.38 -7.14 -15.71
CA ARG A 132 -1.62 -6.72 -16.38
C ARG A 132 -1.71 -5.21 -16.60
N VAL A 133 -1.18 -4.41 -15.67
CA VAL A 133 -1.22 -2.94 -15.75
C VAL A 133 0.07 -2.33 -16.35
N ALA A 134 0.98 -3.17 -16.85
CA ALA A 134 2.26 -2.76 -17.45
C ALA A 134 3.11 -1.84 -16.54
N LYS A 135 3.12 -2.13 -15.23
CA LYS A 135 3.93 -1.41 -14.23
C LYS A 135 4.91 -2.37 -13.54
N ASN A 136 5.91 -1.80 -12.87
CA ASN A 136 6.80 -2.60 -12.04
C ASN A 136 6.09 -3.06 -10.76
N ARG A 137 6.38 -4.28 -10.30
CA ARG A 137 5.87 -4.81 -9.02
C ARG A 137 6.13 -3.85 -7.84
N SER A 138 7.30 -3.20 -7.83
CA SER A 138 7.65 -2.20 -6.81
C SER A 138 6.69 -0.99 -6.78
N THR A 139 6.10 -0.63 -7.93
CA THR A 139 5.11 0.45 -8.02
C THR A 139 3.83 0.02 -7.31
N ILE A 140 3.33 -1.18 -7.62
CA ILE A 140 2.15 -1.76 -6.98
C ILE A 140 2.34 -1.84 -5.47
N THR A 141 3.47 -2.37 -5.00
CA THR A 141 3.78 -2.43 -3.57
C THR A 141 3.80 -1.05 -2.92
N ASN A 142 4.38 -0.03 -3.58
CA ASN A 142 4.43 1.32 -3.04
C ASN A 142 3.05 1.98 -2.99
N SER A 143 2.23 1.84 -4.03
CA SER A 143 0.86 2.36 -4.06
C SER A 143 0.00 1.73 -2.98
N LEU A 144 0.02 0.39 -2.84
CA LEU A 144 -0.71 -0.31 -1.77
C LEU A 144 -0.29 0.12 -0.37
N ARG A 145 0.99 0.44 -0.16
CA ARG A 145 1.47 0.94 1.14
C ARG A 145 0.87 2.28 1.52
N LEU A 146 0.49 3.12 0.55
CA LEU A 146 -0.14 4.42 0.83
C LEU A 146 -1.46 4.24 1.58
N LEU A 147 -2.22 3.18 1.31
CA LEU A 147 -3.50 2.90 1.99
C LEU A 147 -3.36 2.61 3.50
N LYS A 148 -2.13 2.43 4.00
CA LYS A 148 -1.86 2.31 5.45
C LYS A 148 -1.78 3.66 6.16
N LEU A 149 -1.81 4.77 5.43
CA LEU A 149 -1.83 6.11 5.99
C LEU A 149 -3.21 6.43 6.56
N ASP A 150 -3.21 7.36 7.52
CA ASP A 150 -4.42 7.85 8.15
C ASP A 150 -5.33 8.57 7.11
N PRO A 151 -6.66 8.49 7.25
CA PRO A 151 -7.60 9.03 6.25
C PRO A 151 -7.37 10.51 5.89
N GLU A 152 -6.99 11.32 6.87
CA GLU A 152 -6.68 12.75 6.66
C GLU A 152 -5.46 12.94 5.73
N ILE A 153 -4.43 12.11 5.87
CA ILE A 153 -3.22 12.19 5.03
C ILE A 153 -3.54 11.69 3.62
N LEU A 154 -4.36 10.64 3.49
CA LEU A 154 -4.86 10.18 2.20
C LEU A 154 -5.66 11.27 1.49
N GLN A 155 -6.46 12.04 2.21
CA GLN A 155 -7.21 13.16 1.64
C GLN A 155 -6.27 14.26 1.13
N LEU A 156 -5.22 14.60 1.88
CA LEU A 156 -4.21 15.56 1.42
C LEU A 156 -3.50 15.11 0.13
N LEU A 157 -3.27 13.80 -0.02
CA LEU A 157 -2.72 13.20 -1.24
C LEU A 157 -3.73 13.24 -2.39
N GLN A 158 -5.01 13.03 -2.09
CA GLN A 158 -6.09 13.14 -3.09
C GLN A 158 -6.25 14.57 -3.62
N GLU A 159 -6.11 15.56 -2.74
CA GLU A 159 -6.16 16.98 -3.08
C GLU A 159 -4.83 17.51 -3.69
N GLU A 160 -3.86 16.62 -3.96
CA GLU A 160 -2.52 16.95 -4.49
C GLU A 160 -1.71 17.94 -3.64
N LYS A 161 -2.12 18.20 -2.39
CA LYS A 161 -1.40 19.06 -1.45
C LYS A 161 -0.07 18.45 -1.00
N ILE A 162 0.04 17.13 -1.07
CA ILE A 162 1.27 16.39 -0.86
C ILE A 162 1.52 15.44 -2.03
N THR A 163 2.79 15.16 -2.33
CA THR A 163 3.17 14.22 -3.39
C THR A 163 3.19 12.78 -2.86
N GLN A 164 3.18 11.79 -3.77
CA GLN A 164 3.41 10.39 -3.40
C GLN A 164 4.75 10.19 -2.65
N GLY A 165 5.77 11.00 -2.96
CA GLY A 165 7.05 11.00 -2.25
C GLY A 165 6.91 11.40 -0.78
N HIS A 166 6.15 12.46 -0.50
CA HIS A 166 5.86 12.90 0.88
C HIS A 166 5.07 11.83 1.63
N ALA A 167 4.02 11.28 1.02
CA ALA A 167 3.21 10.22 1.61
C ALA A 167 4.04 8.97 1.96
N ARG A 168 4.99 8.59 1.08
CA ARG A 168 5.92 7.49 1.34
C ARG A 168 6.90 7.77 2.48
N ALA A 169 7.39 8.99 2.63
CA ALA A 169 8.27 9.36 3.74
C ALA A 169 7.52 9.34 5.08
N LEU A 170 6.24 9.76 5.08
CA LEU A 170 5.37 9.73 6.26
C LEU A 170 5.09 8.30 6.77
N LEU A 171 5.08 7.30 5.89
CA LEU A 171 4.96 5.89 6.28
C LEU A 171 6.12 5.39 7.17
N SER A 172 7.27 6.05 7.15
CA SER A 172 8.40 5.73 8.04
C SER A 172 8.22 6.25 9.46
N VAL A 173 7.21 7.08 9.71
CA VAL A 173 6.86 7.60 11.04
C VAL A 173 5.93 6.61 11.72
N GLU A 174 6.39 5.98 12.80
CA GLU A 174 5.61 4.97 13.55
C GLU A 174 4.48 5.60 14.37
N ASP A 175 4.70 6.81 14.89
CA ASP A 175 3.79 7.56 15.75
C ASP A 175 2.72 8.31 14.92
N PRO A 176 1.43 7.94 15.01
CA PRO A 176 0.37 8.54 14.19
C PRO A 176 0.20 10.04 14.42
N GLU A 177 0.31 10.50 15.67
CA GLU A 177 0.17 11.92 16.04
C GLU A 177 1.30 12.76 15.45
N LEU A 178 2.52 12.23 15.50
CA LEU A 178 3.67 12.88 14.89
C LEU A 178 3.55 12.90 13.36
N ARG A 179 3.09 11.79 12.76
CA ARG A 179 2.89 11.68 11.32
C ARG A 179 1.92 12.76 10.81
N LYS A 180 0.80 12.96 11.51
CA LYS A 180 -0.18 14.02 11.20
C LYS A 180 0.44 15.41 11.28
N LYS A 181 1.16 15.73 12.36
CA LYS A 181 1.85 17.02 12.52
C LYS A 181 2.85 17.29 11.40
N ILE A 182 3.61 16.28 10.97
CA ILE A 182 4.56 16.42 9.87
C ILE A 182 3.79 16.64 8.55
N ALA A 183 2.69 15.92 8.31
CA ALA A 183 1.86 16.12 7.12
C ALA A 183 1.31 17.55 7.02
N GLU A 184 0.77 18.11 8.12
CA GLU A 184 0.31 19.51 8.18
C GLU A 184 1.45 20.50 7.91
N LYS A 185 2.63 20.27 8.48
CA LYS A 185 3.82 21.08 8.17
C LYS A 185 4.23 20.98 6.71
N CYS A 186 4.12 19.81 6.07
CA CYS A 186 4.43 19.66 4.65
C CYS A 186 3.55 20.58 3.80
N THR A 187 2.26 20.68 4.13
CA THR A 187 1.32 21.54 3.40
C THR A 187 1.53 23.03 3.66
N ASN A 188 1.93 23.42 4.88
CA ASN A 188 2.09 24.83 5.24
C ASN A 188 3.47 25.40 4.87
N GLU A 189 4.52 24.59 4.98
CA GLU A 189 5.91 25.03 4.82
C GLU A 189 6.56 24.51 3.52
N ASN A 190 5.82 23.79 2.66
CA ASN A 190 6.32 23.20 1.40
C ASN A 190 7.61 22.38 1.57
N LEU A 191 7.64 21.56 2.63
CA LEU A 191 8.80 20.72 2.94
C LEU A 191 9.12 19.76 1.80
N SER A 192 10.41 19.58 1.53
CA SER A 192 10.90 18.56 0.63
C SER A 192 10.92 17.17 1.28
N VAL A 193 10.85 16.12 0.45
CA VAL A 193 10.95 14.71 0.89
C VAL A 193 12.19 14.49 1.79
N ARG A 194 13.32 15.12 1.47
CA ARG A 194 14.58 14.99 2.23
C ARG A 194 14.49 15.62 3.62
N GLU A 195 13.78 16.73 3.74
CA GLU A 195 13.55 17.38 5.04
C GLU A 195 12.67 16.51 5.92
N ILE A 196 11.63 15.89 5.36
CA ILE A 196 10.79 14.92 6.08
C ILE A 196 11.66 13.78 6.62
N GLU A 197 12.45 13.11 5.77
CA GLU A 197 13.33 12.01 6.19
C GLU A 197 14.32 12.45 7.29
N THR A 198 14.81 13.68 7.23
CA THR A 198 15.73 14.24 8.23
C THR A 198 15.02 14.47 9.56
N LEU A 199 13.79 15.03 9.54
CA LEU A 199 12.96 15.21 10.72
C LEU A 199 12.61 13.87 11.38
N VAL A 200 12.28 12.84 10.59
CA VAL A 200 12.01 11.48 11.10
C VAL A 200 13.25 10.89 11.78
N LYS A 201 14.44 11.03 11.16
CA LYS A 201 15.71 10.56 11.74
C LYS A 201 16.05 11.28 13.04
N LEU A 202 15.87 12.61 13.09
CA LEU A 202 16.11 13.40 14.29
C LEU A 202 15.15 13.05 15.41
N ASP A 203 13.86 12.83 15.13
CA ASP A 203 12.89 12.39 16.14
C ASP A 203 13.27 11.03 16.72
N ARG A 204 13.61 10.03 15.89
CA ARG A 204 14.10 8.71 16.34
C ARG A 204 15.33 8.82 17.23
N LEU A 205 16.34 9.59 16.83
CA LEU A 205 17.56 9.81 17.63
C LEU A 205 17.25 10.52 18.97
N SER A 206 16.24 11.38 18.99
CA SER A 206 15.81 12.06 20.21
C SER A 206 15.01 11.16 21.16
N LYS A 207 14.18 10.25 20.62
CA LYS A 207 13.44 9.23 21.36
C LYS A 207 14.38 8.18 21.95
N GLU A 208 15.34 7.66 21.18
CA GLU A 208 16.37 6.75 21.70
C GLU A 208 17.23 7.38 22.81
N LYS A 209 17.57 8.68 22.69
CA LYS A 209 18.26 9.42 23.76
C LYS A 209 17.38 9.67 24.99
N LYS A 210 16.05 9.80 24.83
CA LYS A 210 15.11 9.94 25.95
C LYS A 210 14.88 8.61 26.65
N GLU A 211 14.71 7.51 25.92
CA GLU A 211 14.54 6.16 26.49
C GLU A 211 15.78 5.69 27.25
N ARG A 212 16.99 5.96 26.73
CA ARG A 212 18.24 5.72 27.49
C ARG A 212 18.38 6.58 28.74
N LYS A 213 17.70 7.73 28.83
CA LYS A 213 17.70 8.61 30.01
C LYS A 213 16.62 8.24 31.03
N SER A 214 15.59 7.48 30.64
CA SER A 214 14.47 7.07 31.50
C SER A 214 14.57 5.63 32.01
N SER A 215 15.61 4.87 31.67
CA SER A 215 15.83 3.53 32.21
C SER A 215 16.02 3.55 33.74
N PRO A 216 15.61 2.47 34.45
CA PRO A 216 15.80 2.36 35.90
C PRO A 216 17.26 2.59 36.33
N GLU A 217 18.20 2.06 35.55
CA GLU A 217 19.64 2.21 35.75
C GLU A 217 20.10 3.68 35.61
N ALA A 218 19.53 4.45 34.68
CA ALA A 218 19.85 5.87 34.53
C ALA A 218 19.30 6.73 35.69
N GLN A 219 18.17 6.35 36.28
CA GLN A 219 17.62 7.00 37.47
C GLN A 219 18.46 6.68 38.71
N GLU A 220 18.88 5.43 38.85
CA GLU A 220 19.75 4.99 39.95
C GLU A 220 21.13 5.64 39.87
N LEU A 221 21.72 5.73 38.68
CA LEU A 221 22.99 6.42 38.46
C LEU A 221 22.91 7.92 38.78
N ARG A 222 21.76 8.57 38.56
CA ARG A 222 21.54 9.96 38.98
C ARG A 222 21.49 10.11 40.50
N ARG A 223 20.83 9.18 41.20
CA ARG A 223 20.81 9.16 42.67
C ARG A 223 22.21 8.93 43.24
N LEU A 224 22.94 7.97 42.68
CA LEU A 224 24.33 7.68 43.04
C LEU A 224 25.26 8.87 42.79
N LYS A 225 25.08 9.64 41.71
CA LYS A 225 25.88 10.86 41.46
C LYS A 225 25.75 11.92 42.55
N VAL A 226 24.58 12.06 43.19
CA VAL A 226 24.41 12.98 44.32
C VAL A 226 25.24 12.50 45.51
N ILE A 227 25.19 11.20 45.81
CA ILE A 227 25.97 10.56 46.87
C ILE A 227 27.48 10.68 46.59
N TYR A 228 27.91 10.46 45.35
CA TYR A 228 29.31 10.58 44.95
C TYR A 228 29.83 12.01 45.12
N ARG A 229 29.04 13.03 44.81
CA ARG A 229 29.44 14.43 45.02
C ARG A 229 29.72 14.76 46.48
N ASP A 230 28.94 14.19 47.39
CA ASP A 230 29.17 14.36 48.84
C ASP A 230 30.38 13.55 49.31
N LEU A 231 30.62 12.36 48.73
CA LEU A 231 31.83 11.57 48.98
C LEU A 231 33.09 12.29 48.47
N GLU A 232 33.06 12.86 47.26
CA GLU A 232 34.13 13.67 46.68
C GLU A 232 34.51 14.84 47.58
N LYS A 233 33.52 15.57 48.11
CA LYS A 233 33.77 16.68 49.04
C LYS A 233 34.48 16.20 50.30
N LYS A 234 34.00 15.11 50.92
CA LYS A 234 34.62 14.53 52.12
C LYS A 234 36.05 14.06 51.86
N MET A 235 36.26 13.39 50.73
CA MET A 235 37.58 12.89 50.30
C MET A 235 38.52 14.05 49.99
N LYS A 236 38.04 15.11 49.34
CA LYS A 236 38.82 16.34 49.09
C LYS A 236 39.23 17.02 50.38
N THR A 237 38.36 17.11 51.38
CA THR A 237 38.72 17.67 52.69
C THR A 237 39.75 16.83 53.43
N LYS A 238 39.64 15.48 53.36
CA LYS A 238 40.56 14.57 54.06
C LYS A 238 41.92 14.44 53.36
N LEU A 239 41.93 14.34 52.03
CA LEU A 239 43.14 14.17 51.23
C LEU A 239 43.80 15.49 50.87
N GLY A 240 43.09 16.62 50.90
CA GLY A 240 43.66 17.93 50.54
C GLY A 240 43.97 18.09 49.04
N THR A 241 43.62 17.10 48.21
CA THR A 241 43.83 17.10 46.77
C THR A 241 42.52 16.94 46.00
N LYS A 242 42.56 17.12 44.68
CA LYS A 242 41.37 16.97 43.84
C LYS A 242 41.01 15.49 43.70
N VAL A 243 39.78 15.16 44.10
CA VAL A 243 39.22 13.81 44.02
C VAL A 243 37.99 13.85 43.12
N SER A 244 37.92 12.92 42.17
CA SER A 244 36.82 12.76 41.22
C SER A 244 36.35 11.31 41.19
N ILE A 245 35.04 11.08 41.28
CA ILE A 245 34.43 9.76 41.18
C ILE A 245 33.75 9.69 39.82
N VAL A 246 34.30 8.84 38.94
CA VAL A 246 33.79 8.64 37.58
C VAL A 246 33.08 7.29 37.51
N PRO A 247 31.75 7.25 37.73
CA PRO A 247 31.00 5.99 37.65
C PRO A 247 30.92 5.50 36.20
N LYS A 248 31.22 4.21 35.98
CA LYS A 248 31.05 3.52 34.69
C LYS A 248 29.66 2.90 34.57
N ASN A 249 29.12 2.36 35.66
CA ASN A 249 27.75 1.88 35.83
C ASN A 249 27.32 2.05 37.29
N THR A 250 26.21 1.43 37.71
CA THR A 250 25.69 1.52 39.10
C THR A 250 26.59 0.84 40.14
N GLU A 251 27.40 -0.15 39.74
CA GLU A 251 28.23 -0.96 40.66
C GLU A 251 29.74 -0.65 40.59
N ARG A 252 30.21 -0.08 39.49
CA ARG A 252 31.65 0.09 39.19
C ARG A 252 31.94 1.52 38.75
N GLY A 253 33.07 2.04 39.19
CA GLY A 253 33.57 3.36 38.82
C GLY A 253 35.08 3.46 39.02
N THR A 254 35.62 4.58 38.57
CA THR A 254 37.01 4.94 38.80
C THR A 254 37.05 6.04 39.87
N LEU A 255 37.91 5.87 40.89
CA LEU A 255 38.28 6.95 41.80
C LEU A 255 39.59 7.56 41.29
N GLU A 256 39.54 8.83 40.91
CA GLU A 256 40.70 9.57 40.42
C GLU A 256 41.15 10.55 41.51
N ILE A 257 42.39 10.42 41.95
CA ILE A 257 43.03 11.31 42.92
C ILE A 257 44.22 11.97 42.22
N GLU A 258 44.15 13.28 42.07
CA GLU A 258 45.24 14.07 41.49
C GLU A 258 46.30 14.34 42.58
N TYR A 259 47.58 14.21 42.25
CA TYR A 259 48.70 14.57 43.13
C TYR A 259 49.60 15.57 42.40
N TYR A 260 50.15 16.52 43.13
CA TYR A 260 50.92 17.63 42.54
C TYR A 260 52.44 17.53 42.75
N SER A 261 52.91 16.59 43.56
CA SER A 261 54.33 16.29 43.78
C SER A 261 54.53 14.85 44.28
N GLN A 262 55.79 14.38 44.30
CA GLN A 262 56.13 13.08 44.87
C GLN A 262 55.81 13.02 46.37
N ASP A 263 56.11 14.10 47.11
CA ASP A 263 55.78 14.21 48.54
C ASP A 263 54.26 14.18 48.79
N ASP A 264 53.47 14.73 47.86
CA ASP A 264 52.00 14.72 47.93
C ASP A 264 51.44 13.31 47.73
N LEU A 265 52.03 12.52 46.83
CA LEU A 265 51.70 11.11 46.63
C LEU A 265 52.00 10.29 47.89
N ASP A 266 53.16 10.48 48.51
CA ASP A 266 53.56 9.78 49.74
C ASP A 266 52.62 10.16 50.91
N ARG A 267 52.28 11.45 51.04
CA ARG A 267 51.30 11.93 52.01
C ARG A 267 49.92 11.29 51.81
N ILE A 268 49.42 11.23 50.58
CA ILE A 268 48.14 10.57 50.23
C ILE A 268 48.20 9.09 50.62
N PHE A 269 49.29 8.40 50.29
CA PHE A 269 49.49 7.00 50.64
C PHE A 269 49.48 6.76 52.15
N MET A 270 50.11 7.64 52.93
CA MET A 270 50.07 7.58 54.40
C MET A 270 48.65 7.80 54.96
N ILE A 271 47.90 8.76 54.41
CA ILE A 271 46.52 9.05 54.85
C ILE A 271 45.59 7.86 54.55
N LEU A 272 45.77 7.19 53.41
CA LEU A 272 44.99 6.01 53.05
C LEU A 272 45.32 4.80 53.97
N ASN A 273 46.60 4.59 54.29
CA ASN A 273 47.03 3.48 55.15
C ASN A 273 46.78 3.70 56.65
N SER A 274 46.68 4.94 57.12
CA SER A 274 46.45 5.25 58.53
C SER A 274 45.08 4.80 59.07
N SER A 275 44.18 4.31 58.19
CA SER A 275 42.86 3.79 58.56
C SER A 275 42.85 2.27 58.83
N HIS A 276 44.00 1.58 58.80
CA HIS A 276 44.13 0.14 59.03
C HIS A 276 44.89 -0.25 60.32
N GLN A 277 45.08 0.69 61.26
CA GLN A 277 45.75 0.42 62.55
C GLN A 277 44.86 0.57 63.79
N ASN A 278 43.53 0.55 63.66
CA ASN A 278 42.60 0.38 64.79
C ASN A 278 41.56 -0.69 64.47
#